data_AF-A0A6G1H706-F1
#
_entry.id   AF-A0A6G1H706-F1
#
_cell.length_a   1.000
_cell.length_b   1.000
_cell.length_c   1.000
_cell.angle_alpha   90.00
_cell.angle_beta   90.00
_cell.angle_gamma   90.00
#
_symmetry.space_group_name_H-M   'P 1'
#
loop_
_entity.id
_entity.type
_entity.pdbx_description
1 polymer ?
#
loop_
_entity_poly.entity_id
_entity_poly.type
_entity_poly.pdbx_seq_one_letter_code
_entity_poly.pdbx_strand_id
1 'polypeptide(L)'
;MRIQVNQQQNVSLRLRKDLEDGTRQLIELITSPVGMTTEQSQEIQRRQEDVAQQEQELRDYDSSLGKSYRALYNEESTLGEKEEAFYDCLQLAFPSRKILSPSPRREPSIASSDHLPPLVAEFYDRSGDLDIWRNRLHDFELDHRKAQQDRLFQTSPRKVFEPSERDFYSQYYETKASLVNEILDIQKDITRIRKSCQEAGIEIEESPQQMNGSEEEPLTYLDDLYPLSSLSAHLRNPIGEVGTWLSGLESPGVEGEPAVRPNVARAASADAIREIKSKDNE
;
A
#
# COMPACT_ATOMS: atom_id res chain seq x y z
N MET A 1 2.31 10.13 -9.94
CA MET A 1 3.59 9.58 -9.44
C MET A 1 3.51 8.09 -9.04
N ARG A 2 2.50 7.63 -8.28
CA ARG A 2 2.33 6.18 -7.95
C ARG A 2 2.28 5.24 -9.17
N ILE A 3 1.60 5.64 -10.24
CA ILE A 3 1.55 4.90 -11.52
C ILE A 3 2.95 4.74 -12.12
N GLN A 4 3.78 5.79 -12.04
CA GLN A 4 5.14 5.78 -12.56
C GLN A 4 6.04 4.87 -11.71
N VAL A 5 5.92 4.90 -10.39
CA VAL A 5 6.66 3.98 -9.50
C VAL A 5 6.29 2.52 -9.77
N ASN A 6 5.00 2.21 -9.95
CA ASN A 6 4.55 0.86 -10.27
C ASN A 6 5.02 0.39 -11.66
N GLN A 7 4.93 1.26 -12.67
CA GLN A 7 5.53 0.97 -13.97
C GLN A 7 7.03 0.70 -13.82
N GLN A 8 7.69 1.46 -12.94
CA GLN A 8 9.10 1.32 -12.78
C GLN A 8 9.50 -0.03 -12.13
N GLN A 9 8.80 -0.40 -11.06
CA GLN A 9 8.99 -1.70 -10.41
C GLN A 9 8.79 -2.87 -11.37
N ASN A 10 7.78 -2.80 -12.25
CA ASN A 10 7.54 -3.84 -13.24
C ASN A 10 8.70 -4.00 -14.26
N VAL A 11 9.33 -2.90 -14.66
CA VAL A 11 10.52 -2.95 -15.53
C VAL A 11 11.70 -3.57 -14.79
N SER A 12 11.95 -3.18 -13.55
CA SER A 12 13.02 -3.77 -12.72
C SER A 12 12.82 -5.29 -12.53
N LEU A 13 11.58 -5.74 -12.29
CA LEU A 13 11.27 -7.17 -12.18
C LEU A 13 11.54 -7.95 -13.48
N ARG A 14 11.21 -7.38 -14.64
CA ARG A 14 11.50 -8.01 -15.93
C ARG A 14 13.00 -8.13 -16.18
N LEU A 15 13.75 -7.05 -15.96
CA LEU A 15 15.20 -7.03 -16.12
C LEU A 15 15.90 -8.04 -15.18
N ARG A 16 15.43 -8.20 -13.94
CA ARG A 16 15.96 -9.22 -13.02
C ARG A 16 15.72 -10.63 -13.53
N LYS A 17 14.52 -10.89 -14.06
CA LYS A 17 14.19 -12.20 -14.64
C LYS A 17 15.08 -12.49 -15.86
N ASP A 18 15.25 -11.51 -16.75
CA ASP A 18 16.09 -11.66 -17.93
C ASP A 18 17.57 -11.93 -17.55
N LEU A 19 18.05 -11.28 -16.48
CA LEU A 19 19.38 -11.52 -15.91
C LEU A 19 19.52 -12.94 -15.32
N GLU A 20 18.51 -13.41 -14.58
CA GLU A 20 18.47 -14.77 -14.03
C GLU A 20 18.47 -15.82 -15.15
N ASP A 21 17.71 -15.59 -16.23
CA ASP A 21 17.66 -16.49 -17.38
C ASP A 21 18.99 -16.47 -18.16
N GLY A 22 19.60 -15.29 -18.35
CA GLY A 22 20.91 -15.16 -19.00
C GLY A 22 22.04 -15.85 -18.23
N THR A 23 22.06 -15.69 -16.90
CA THR A 23 23.04 -16.35 -16.02
C THR A 23 22.86 -17.87 -16.01
N ARG A 24 21.63 -18.39 -16.01
CA ARG A 24 21.37 -19.83 -16.15
C ARG A 24 21.92 -20.39 -17.47
N GLN A 25 21.68 -19.71 -18.58
CA GLN A 25 22.19 -20.16 -19.88
C GLN A 25 23.72 -20.13 -19.96
N LEU A 26 24.37 -19.14 -19.33
CA LEU A 26 25.83 -19.08 -19.19
C LEU A 26 26.37 -20.28 -18.40
N ILE A 27 25.72 -20.64 -17.28
CA ILE A 27 26.11 -21.81 -16.47
C ILE A 27 25.99 -23.10 -17.29
N GLU A 28 24.92 -23.27 -18.05
CA GLU A 28 24.72 -24.45 -18.92
C GLU A 28 25.81 -24.57 -20.00
N LEU A 29 26.18 -23.46 -20.63
CA LEU A 29 27.27 -23.40 -21.62
C LEU A 29 28.62 -23.79 -21.00
N ILE A 30 28.92 -23.33 -19.79
CA ILE A 30 30.20 -23.59 -19.10
C ILE A 30 30.28 -25.02 -18.56
N THR A 31 29.14 -25.60 -18.13
CA THR A 31 29.09 -26.93 -17.50
C THR A 31 28.91 -28.08 -18.49
N SER A 32 28.76 -27.79 -19.78
CA SER A 32 28.63 -28.81 -20.82
C SER A 32 29.91 -29.67 -20.94
N PRO A 33 29.79 -31.01 -20.94
CA PRO A 33 30.93 -31.94 -20.92
C PRO A 33 31.68 -32.07 -22.25
N VAL A 34 31.28 -31.32 -23.29
CA VAL A 34 31.91 -31.33 -24.62
C VAL A 34 33.06 -30.31 -24.62
N GLY A 35 34.20 -30.66 -25.21
CA GLY A 35 35.36 -29.76 -25.28
C GLY A 35 34.98 -28.38 -25.84
N MET A 36 35.29 -27.34 -25.06
CA MET A 36 34.93 -25.94 -25.37
C MET A 36 35.47 -25.55 -26.74
N THR A 37 34.58 -25.26 -27.69
CA THR A 37 34.99 -24.77 -29.01
C THR A 37 35.32 -23.28 -28.96
N THR A 38 36.11 -22.79 -29.91
CA THR A 38 36.41 -21.35 -30.03
C THR A 38 35.14 -20.52 -30.21
N GLU A 39 34.13 -21.07 -30.91
CA GLU A 39 32.81 -20.44 -31.08
C GLU A 39 32.07 -20.34 -29.74
N GLN A 40 32.07 -21.40 -28.93
CA GLN A 40 31.47 -21.37 -27.58
C GLN A 40 32.17 -20.35 -26.67
N SER A 41 33.50 -20.22 -26.76
CA SER A 41 34.24 -19.21 -26.00
C SER A 41 33.85 -17.77 -26.39
N GLN A 42 33.64 -17.50 -27.67
CA GLN A 42 33.20 -16.18 -28.13
C GLN A 42 31.76 -15.88 -27.71
N GLU A 43 30.88 -16.88 -27.76
CA GLU A 43 29.50 -16.76 -27.31
C GLU A 43 29.40 -16.49 -25.79
N ILE A 44 30.21 -17.19 -24.99
CA ILE A 44 30.32 -16.94 -23.54
C ILE A 44 30.76 -15.50 -23.28
N GLN A 45 31.75 -15.00 -24.02
CA GLN A 45 32.25 -13.64 -23.84
C GLN A 45 31.18 -12.58 -24.17
N ARG A 46 30.45 -12.73 -25.28
CA ARG A 46 29.33 -11.83 -25.62
C ARG A 46 28.26 -11.83 -24.54
N ARG A 47 27.87 -13.01 -24.06
CA ARG A 47 26.87 -13.14 -22.99
C ARG A 47 27.34 -12.52 -21.68
N GLN A 48 28.63 -12.62 -21.35
CA GLN A 48 29.19 -11.92 -20.19
C GLN A 48 29.09 -10.40 -20.32
N GLU A 49 29.35 -9.86 -21.52
CA GLU A 49 29.19 -8.43 -21.81
C GLU A 49 27.71 -8.01 -21.70
N ASP A 50 26.79 -8.80 -22.25
CA ASP A 50 25.34 -8.55 -22.16
C ASP A 50 24.84 -8.56 -20.71
N VAL A 51 25.25 -9.56 -19.91
CA VAL A 51 24.91 -9.63 -18.47
C VAL A 51 25.48 -8.43 -17.72
N ALA A 52 26.73 -8.02 -17.99
CA ALA A 52 27.34 -6.86 -17.35
C ALA A 52 26.59 -5.55 -17.70
N GLN A 53 26.12 -5.42 -18.93
CA GLN A 53 25.30 -4.29 -19.36
C GLN A 53 23.94 -4.29 -18.65
N GLN A 54 23.24 -5.43 -18.58
CA GLN A 54 21.97 -5.56 -17.88
C GLN A 54 22.09 -5.24 -16.38
N GLU A 55 23.16 -5.70 -15.72
CA GLU A 55 23.41 -5.34 -14.32
C GLU A 55 23.61 -3.83 -14.14
N GLN A 56 24.30 -3.19 -15.08
CA GLN A 56 24.51 -1.74 -15.03
C GLN A 56 23.19 -0.99 -15.21
N GLU A 57 22.34 -1.41 -16.16
CA GLU A 57 21.01 -0.85 -16.36
C GLU A 57 20.13 -1.01 -15.10
N LEU A 58 20.18 -2.17 -14.44
CA LEU A 58 19.50 -2.40 -13.15
C LEU A 58 20.01 -1.46 -12.05
N ARG A 59 21.33 -1.25 -11.94
CA ARG A 59 21.92 -0.32 -10.97
C ARG A 59 21.45 1.11 -11.19
N ASP A 60 21.43 1.57 -12.44
CA ASP A 60 20.96 2.90 -12.80
C ASP A 60 19.47 3.07 -12.52
N TYR A 61 18.71 2.00 -12.74
CA TYR A 61 17.29 1.93 -12.44
C TYR A 61 16.98 2.07 -10.95
N ASP A 62 17.63 1.25 -10.12
CA ASP A 62 17.45 1.27 -8.66
C ASP A 62 17.89 2.62 -8.08
N SER A 63 18.95 3.24 -8.64
CA SER A 63 19.38 4.59 -8.30
C SER A 63 18.31 5.65 -8.64
N SER A 64 17.71 5.56 -9.83
CA SER A 64 16.62 6.44 -10.26
C SER A 64 15.38 6.28 -9.37
N LEU A 65 14.99 5.04 -9.09
CA LEU A 65 13.88 4.71 -8.20
C LEU A 65 14.11 5.27 -6.79
N GLY A 66 15.33 5.12 -6.26
CA GLY A 66 15.70 5.68 -4.96
C GLY A 66 15.66 7.22 -4.89
N LYS A 67 15.92 7.91 -6.00
CA LYS A 67 15.74 9.38 -6.09
C LYS A 67 14.25 9.74 -6.07
N SER A 68 13.42 9.02 -6.84
CA SER A 68 11.98 9.23 -6.89
C SER A 68 11.30 9.00 -5.53
N TYR A 69 11.70 7.95 -4.81
CA TYR A 69 11.19 7.70 -3.45
C TYR A 69 11.57 8.80 -2.47
N ARG A 70 12.81 9.29 -2.51
CA ARG A 70 13.23 10.42 -1.68
C ARG A 70 12.46 11.71 -2.01
N ALA A 71 12.20 11.97 -3.28
CA ALA A 71 11.40 13.11 -3.70
C ALA A 71 9.96 13.03 -3.15
N LEU A 72 9.31 11.86 -3.29
CA LEU A 72 7.97 11.62 -2.74
C LEU A 72 7.92 11.80 -1.22
N TYR A 73 8.90 11.24 -0.51
CA TYR A 73 8.98 11.36 0.94
C TYR A 73 9.11 12.83 1.37
N ASN A 74 9.95 13.60 0.68
CA ASN A 74 10.10 15.02 0.97
C ASN A 74 8.80 15.79 0.68
N GLU A 75 8.12 15.51 -0.45
CA GLU A 75 6.83 16.12 -0.77
C GLU A 75 5.77 15.80 0.30
N GLU A 76 5.67 14.54 0.72
CA GLU A 76 4.75 14.10 1.78
C GLU A 76 5.04 14.80 3.11
N SER A 77 6.32 14.91 3.49
CA SER A 77 6.74 15.67 4.68
C SER A 77 6.30 17.13 4.58
N THR A 78 6.51 17.80 3.43
CA THR A 78 6.09 19.20 3.27
C THR A 78 4.58 19.38 3.27
N LEU A 79 3.82 18.38 2.83
CA LEU A 79 2.36 18.40 2.92
C LEU A 79 1.90 18.23 4.37
N GLY A 80 2.53 17.33 5.13
CA GLY A 80 2.28 17.18 6.56
C GLY A 80 2.50 18.47 7.35
N GLU A 81 3.63 19.16 7.11
CA GLU A 81 3.91 20.46 7.73
C GLU A 81 2.85 21.53 7.37
N LYS A 82 2.38 21.55 6.13
CA LYS A 82 1.33 22.49 5.68
C LYS A 82 -0.03 22.15 6.27
N GLU A 83 -0.35 20.86 6.41
CA GLU A 83 -1.58 20.38 7.02
C GLU A 83 -1.60 20.71 8.52
N GLU A 84 -0.52 20.48 9.23
CA GLU A 84 -0.35 20.89 10.63
C GLU A 84 -0.53 22.41 10.78
N ALA A 85 0.15 23.21 9.94
CA ALA A 85 -0.01 24.66 9.94
C ALA A 85 -1.45 25.10 9.61
N PHE A 86 -2.16 24.37 8.74
CA PHE A 86 -3.56 24.61 8.44
C PHE A 86 -4.45 24.34 9.66
N TYR A 87 -4.23 23.24 10.38
CA TYR A 87 -4.95 22.94 11.62
C TYR A 87 -4.67 23.97 12.72
N ASP A 88 -3.44 24.43 12.86
CA ASP A 88 -3.10 25.53 13.76
C ASP A 88 -3.81 26.83 13.36
N CYS A 89 -3.86 27.14 12.08
CA CYS A 89 -4.61 28.29 11.57
C CYS A 89 -6.11 28.16 11.82
N LEU A 90 -6.69 26.96 11.69
CA LEU A 90 -8.08 26.71 12.04
C LEU A 90 -8.33 26.93 13.53
N GLN A 91 -7.43 26.48 14.41
CA GLN A 91 -7.54 26.74 15.85
C GLN A 91 -7.49 28.25 16.16
N LEU A 92 -6.65 29.01 15.44
CA LEU A 92 -6.50 30.46 15.62
C LEU A 92 -7.61 31.30 14.95
N ALA A 93 -8.15 30.86 13.81
CA ALA A 93 -9.23 31.52 13.07
C ALA A 93 -10.61 31.23 13.70
N PHE A 94 -10.72 30.10 14.40
CA PHE A 94 -11.85 29.77 15.26
C PHE A 94 -11.40 29.67 16.72
N PRO A 95 -10.78 30.72 17.30
CA PRO A 95 -10.31 30.72 18.70
C PRO A 95 -11.49 30.66 19.68
N SER A 96 -12.71 30.70 19.14
CA SER A 96 -13.96 30.58 19.82
C SER A 96 -15.06 30.04 18.88
N ARG A 97 -14.86 28.85 18.30
CA ARG A 97 -15.85 27.84 18.66
C ARG A 97 -15.54 27.39 20.09
N LYS A 98 -15.78 28.32 21.04
CA LYS A 98 -16.68 27.97 22.13
C LYS A 98 -17.76 27.21 21.38
N ILE A 99 -17.92 25.93 21.68
CA ILE A 99 -19.24 25.33 21.60
C ILE A 99 -20.13 26.49 22.00
N LEU A 100 -20.88 27.05 21.04
CA LEU A 100 -22.03 27.83 21.40
C LEU A 100 -22.70 26.82 22.31
N SER A 101 -22.55 27.03 23.62
CA SER A 101 -23.57 26.68 24.60
C SER A 101 -24.81 26.80 23.77
N PRO A 102 -25.45 25.66 23.41
CA PRO A 102 -26.54 25.68 22.46
C PRO A 102 -27.35 26.91 22.84
N SER A 103 -27.63 27.80 21.87
CA SER A 103 -28.69 28.82 22.04
C SER A 103 -29.70 28.19 22.97
N PRO A 104 -30.14 28.80 24.08
CA PRO A 104 -31.08 28.15 24.96
C PRO A 104 -32.34 27.83 24.14
N ARG A 105 -32.31 26.69 23.42
CA ARG A 105 -33.23 25.57 23.55
C ARG A 105 -33.56 25.71 24.99
N ARG A 106 -34.76 26.26 25.22
CA ARG A 106 -35.51 26.10 26.45
C ARG A 106 -34.93 24.85 27.06
N GLU A 107 -34.12 25.02 28.09
CA GLU A 107 -33.60 23.86 28.77
C GLU A 107 -34.87 23.02 29.00
N PRO A 108 -34.97 21.78 28.50
CA PRO A 108 -35.82 20.85 29.21
C PRO A 108 -35.24 20.98 30.62
N SER A 109 -36.02 21.62 31.48
CA SER A 109 -35.53 22.21 32.71
C SER A 109 -34.59 21.21 33.34
N ILE A 110 -33.48 21.66 33.91
CA ILE A 110 -32.66 20.88 34.84
C ILE A 110 -33.56 20.50 36.03
N ALA A 111 -34.53 19.65 35.78
CA ALA A 111 -35.23 18.78 36.67
C ALA A 111 -34.28 17.59 36.72
N SER A 112 -33.25 17.73 37.55
CA SER A 112 -32.57 16.60 38.17
C SER A 112 -32.04 15.54 37.18
N SER A 113 -30.72 15.52 37.01
CA SER A 113 -29.95 14.35 36.53
C SER A 113 -30.21 13.07 37.34
N ASP A 114 -31.10 13.06 38.35
CA ASP A 114 -31.29 11.91 39.22
C ASP A 114 -32.26 10.87 38.63
N HIS A 115 -33.05 11.19 37.61
CA HIS A 115 -34.01 10.23 37.02
C HIS A 115 -34.17 10.33 35.49
N LEU A 116 -33.08 10.14 34.74
CA LEU A 116 -33.23 9.66 33.35
C LEU A 116 -33.97 8.30 33.39
N PRO A 117 -34.98 8.09 32.54
CA PRO A 117 -35.60 6.77 32.43
C PRO A 117 -34.50 5.72 32.16
N PRO A 118 -34.50 4.56 32.83
CA PRO A 118 -33.44 3.57 32.71
C PRO A 118 -33.11 3.20 31.25
N LEU A 119 -34.14 3.12 30.40
CA LEU A 119 -33.99 2.85 28.96
C LEU A 119 -33.22 3.94 28.20
N VAL A 120 -33.36 5.20 28.59
CA VAL A 120 -32.66 6.34 27.96
C VAL A 120 -31.20 6.37 28.39
N ALA A 121 -30.93 6.09 29.68
CA ALA A 121 -29.57 5.94 30.17
C ALA A 121 -28.85 4.80 29.44
N GLU A 122 -29.49 3.62 29.34
CA GLU A 122 -28.96 2.47 28.61
C GLU A 122 -28.70 2.80 27.12
N PHE A 123 -29.58 3.57 26.48
CA PHE A 123 -29.38 4.00 25.10
C PHE A 123 -28.12 4.85 24.92
N TYR A 124 -27.91 5.85 25.80
CA TYR A 124 -26.74 6.73 25.70
C TYR A 124 -25.45 6.01 26.06
N ASP A 125 -25.47 5.15 27.09
CA ASP A 125 -24.32 4.32 27.46
C ASP A 125 -23.92 3.42 26.28
N ARG A 126 -24.89 2.72 25.69
CA ARG A 126 -24.62 1.81 24.57
C ARG A 126 -24.19 2.55 23.30
N SER A 127 -24.70 3.76 23.09
CA SER A 127 -24.24 4.65 22.02
C SER A 127 -22.79 5.11 22.24
N GLY A 128 -22.40 5.38 23.49
CA GLY A 128 -21.02 5.67 23.85
C GLY A 128 -20.09 4.49 23.60
N ASP A 129 -20.53 3.27 23.93
CA ASP A 129 -19.78 2.04 23.61
C ASP A 129 -19.48 1.95 22.11
N LEU A 130 -20.46 2.25 21.25
CA LEU A 130 -20.30 2.18 19.80
C LEU A 130 -19.13 3.03 19.30
N ASP A 131 -19.00 4.25 19.81
CA ASP A 131 -17.92 5.16 19.43
C ASP A 131 -16.56 4.64 19.93
N ILE A 132 -16.51 4.07 21.15
CA ILE A 132 -15.31 3.43 21.69
C ILE A 132 -14.85 2.27 20.79
N TRP A 133 -15.76 1.40 20.36
CA TRP A 133 -15.40 0.25 19.52
C TRP A 133 -15.01 0.67 18.10
N ARG A 134 -15.63 1.71 17.54
CA ARG A 134 -15.21 2.29 16.26
C ARG A 134 -13.79 2.85 16.32
N ASN A 135 -13.47 3.60 17.38
CA ASN A 135 -12.12 4.11 17.60
C ASN A 135 -11.12 2.95 17.76
N ARG A 136 -11.48 1.91 18.51
CA ARG A 136 -10.64 0.73 18.68
C ARG A 136 -10.37 0.00 17.37
N LEU A 137 -11.36 -0.11 16.47
CA LEU A 137 -11.16 -0.66 15.13
C LEU A 137 -10.23 0.22 14.30
N HIS A 138 -10.42 1.54 14.35
CA HIS A 138 -9.56 2.49 13.64
C HIS A 138 -8.10 2.41 14.09
N ASP A 139 -7.86 2.44 15.39
CA ASP A 139 -6.52 2.33 15.99
C ASP A 139 -5.86 1.00 15.61
N PHE A 140 -6.62 -0.10 15.65
CA PHE A 140 -6.14 -1.43 15.25
C PHE A 140 -5.69 -1.47 13.78
N GLU A 141 -6.45 -0.85 12.87
CA GLU A 141 -6.08 -0.77 11.45
C GLU A 141 -4.85 0.11 11.21
N LEU A 142 -4.70 1.21 11.96
CA LEU A 142 -3.51 2.06 11.92
C LEU A 142 -2.26 1.30 12.39
N ASP A 143 -2.35 0.59 13.51
CA ASP A 143 -1.26 -0.21 14.05
C ASP A 143 -0.84 -1.32 13.08
N HIS A 144 -1.80 -1.99 12.45
CA HIS A 144 -1.49 -3.01 11.44
C HIS A 144 -0.76 -2.42 10.23
N ARG A 145 -1.21 -1.25 9.73
CA ARG A 145 -0.56 -0.57 8.59
C ARG A 145 0.87 -0.16 8.92
N LYS A 146 1.09 0.35 10.13
CA LYS A 146 2.43 0.68 10.63
C LYS A 146 3.32 -0.56 10.72
N ALA A 147 2.82 -1.66 11.30
CA ALA A 147 3.56 -2.92 11.38
C ALA A 147 3.90 -3.50 10.00
N GLN A 148 2.99 -3.34 9.02
CA GLN A 148 3.25 -3.73 7.63
C GLN A 148 4.39 -2.91 7.01
N GLN A 149 4.37 -1.58 7.19
CA GLN A 149 5.45 -0.71 6.73
C GLN A 149 6.80 -1.08 7.38
N ASP A 150 6.82 -1.29 8.69
CA ASP A 150 8.03 -1.67 9.42
C ASP A 150 8.62 -2.99 8.90
N ARG A 151 7.77 -3.96 8.54
CA ARG A 151 8.21 -5.23 7.94
C ARG A 151 8.79 -5.03 6.54
N LEU A 152 8.17 -4.19 5.72
CA LEU A 152 8.68 -3.85 4.38
C LEU A 152 10.06 -3.16 4.43
N PHE A 153 10.27 -2.26 5.38
CA PHE A 153 11.56 -1.58 5.56
C PHE A 153 12.66 -2.49 6.12
N GLN A 154 12.28 -3.59 6.78
CA GLN A 154 13.22 -4.54 7.38
C GLN A 154 13.67 -5.66 6.42
N THR A 155 13.58 -5.45 5.11
CA THR A 155 13.95 -6.37 4.01
C THR A 155 15.46 -6.66 3.90
N SER A 156 16.09 -6.98 5.03
CA SER A 156 17.36 -7.72 5.03
C SER A 156 17.04 -9.18 4.69
N PRO A 157 17.68 -9.79 3.67
CA PRO A 157 17.40 -11.16 3.21
C PRO A 157 17.70 -12.26 4.24
N ARG A 158 18.11 -11.91 5.46
CA ARG A 158 18.42 -12.85 6.55
C ARG A 158 17.50 -12.75 7.76
N LYS A 159 16.53 -11.82 7.78
CA LYS A 159 15.66 -11.65 8.95
C LYS A 159 14.40 -12.47 8.79
N VAL A 160 14.26 -13.52 9.60
CA VAL A 160 13.00 -14.23 9.78
C VAL A 160 12.09 -13.33 10.61
N PHE A 161 10.91 -13.00 10.08
CA PHE A 161 9.93 -12.20 10.80
C PHE A 161 9.06 -13.12 11.67
N GLU A 162 8.98 -12.77 12.95
CA GLU A 162 8.04 -13.37 13.89
C GLU A 162 6.95 -12.35 14.24
N PRO A 163 5.65 -12.69 14.15
CA PRO A 163 5.11 -13.92 13.55
C PRO A 163 5.39 -14.02 12.04
N SER A 164 5.27 -15.25 11.50
CA SER A 164 5.32 -15.52 10.05
C SER A 164 4.34 -14.61 9.30
N GLU A 165 4.58 -14.33 8.02
CA GLU A 165 3.66 -13.46 7.25
C GLU A 165 2.23 -14.02 7.25
N ARG A 166 2.09 -15.35 7.11
CA ARG A 166 0.79 -16.00 7.17
C ARG A 166 0.08 -15.74 8.49
N ASP A 167 0.78 -15.92 9.61
CA ASP A 167 0.19 -15.74 10.94
C ASP A 167 -0.09 -14.27 11.24
N PHE A 168 0.77 -13.37 10.77
CA PHE A 168 0.58 -11.91 10.88
C PHE A 168 -0.73 -11.47 10.21
N TYR A 169 -0.99 -11.93 8.98
CA TYR A 169 -2.23 -11.61 8.28
C TYR A 169 -3.44 -12.36 8.86
N SER A 170 -3.30 -13.64 9.25
CA SER A 170 -4.40 -14.40 9.86
C SER A 170 -4.91 -13.72 11.14
N GLN A 171 -3.99 -13.35 12.03
CA GLN A 171 -4.33 -12.66 13.28
C GLN A 171 -5.00 -11.31 13.02
N TYR A 172 -4.56 -10.58 12.00
CA TYR A 172 -5.18 -9.32 11.60
C TYR A 172 -6.65 -9.51 11.20
N TYR A 173 -6.92 -10.44 10.27
CA TYR A 173 -8.27 -10.67 9.79
C TYR A 173 -9.20 -11.25 10.87
N GLU A 174 -8.70 -12.16 11.70
CA GLU A 174 -9.46 -12.72 12.82
C GLU A 174 -9.85 -11.62 13.83
N THR A 175 -8.90 -10.79 14.22
CA THR A 175 -9.15 -9.70 15.18
C THR A 175 -10.06 -8.63 14.58
N LYS A 176 -9.85 -8.27 13.31
CA LYS A 176 -10.72 -7.33 12.57
C LYS A 176 -12.15 -7.83 12.52
N ALA A 177 -12.36 -9.09 12.15
CA ALA A 177 -13.69 -9.69 12.11
C ALA A 177 -14.36 -9.67 13.49
N SER A 178 -13.61 -9.97 14.56
CA SER A 178 -14.12 -9.86 15.94
C SER A 178 -14.57 -8.44 16.27
N LEU A 179 -13.76 -7.43 15.98
CA LEU A 179 -14.09 -6.02 16.25
C LEU A 179 -15.32 -5.54 15.48
N VAL A 180 -15.42 -5.94 14.20
CA VAL A 180 -16.59 -5.61 13.37
C VAL A 180 -17.85 -6.28 13.92
N ASN A 181 -17.78 -7.54 14.36
CA ASN A 181 -18.92 -8.23 14.94
C ASN A 181 -19.40 -7.56 16.24
N GLU A 182 -18.48 -7.13 17.12
CA GLU A 182 -18.83 -6.38 18.34
C GLU A 182 -19.55 -5.07 18.01
N ILE A 183 -19.07 -4.32 17.01
CA ILE A 183 -19.73 -3.09 16.53
C ILE A 183 -21.15 -3.39 16.03
N LEU A 184 -21.31 -4.43 15.22
CA LEU A 184 -22.63 -4.83 14.70
C LEU A 184 -23.59 -5.23 15.82
N ASP A 185 -23.11 -5.94 16.83
CA ASP A 185 -23.94 -6.36 17.97
C ASP A 185 -24.34 -5.18 18.84
N ILE A 186 -23.44 -4.22 19.07
CA ILE A 186 -23.76 -2.95 19.74
C ILE A 186 -24.81 -2.16 18.94
N GLN A 187 -24.68 -2.07 17.61
CA GLN A 187 -25.66 -1.39 16.76
C GLN A 187 -27.05 -2.05 16.84
N LYS A 188 -27.10 -3.38 16.87
CA LYS A 188 -28.36 -4.13 17.07
C LYS A 188 -28.95 -3.80 18.45
N ASP A 189 -28.14 -3.77 19.51
CA ASP A 189 -28.58 -3.41 20.85
C ASP A 189 -29.15 -1.99 20.90
N ILE A 190 -28.43 -1.00 20.34
CA ILE A 190 -28.89 0.40 20.26
C ILE A 190 -30.22 0.47 19.51
N THR A 191 -30.36 -0.25 18.40
CA THR A 191 -31.59 -0.28 17.61
C THR A 191 -32.75 -0.91 18.40
N ARG A 192 -32.48 -1.99 19.14
CA ARG A 192 -33.46 -2.63 20.05
C ARG A 192 -33.90 -1.65 21.13
N ILE A 193 -32.96 -1.01 21.84
CA ILE A 193 -33.25 -0.07 22.92
C ILE A 193 -34.03 1.13 22.39
N ARG A 194 -33.63 1.67 21.23
CA ARG A 194 -34.36 2.76 20.54
C ARG A 194 -35.82 2.38 20.31
N LYS A 195 -36.07 1.18 19.80
CA LYS A 195 -37.44 0.68 19.59
C LYS A 195 -38.21 0.57 20.92
N SER A 196 -37.58 0.07 21.98
CA SER A 196 -38.19 0.01 23.31
C SER A 196 -38.52 1.40 23.88
N CYS A 197 -37.68 2.41 23.65
CA CYS A 197 -37.99 3.79 24.03
C CYS A 197 -39.19 4.34 23.26
N GLN A 198 -39.27 4.08 21.94
CA GLN A 198 -40.39 4.49 21.11
C GLN A 198 -41.71 3.83 21.56
N GLU A 199 -41.69 2.52 21.85
CA GLU A 199 -42.85 1.79 22.37
C GLU A 199 -43.30 2.31 23.74
N ALA A 200 -42.37 2.81 24.55
CA ALA A 200 -42.65 3.45 25.84
C ALA A 200 -43.09 4.93 25.70
N GLY A 201 -43.15 5.49 24.49
CA GLY A 201 -43.50 6.89 24.25
C GLY A 201 -42.40 7.88 24.68
N ILE A 202 -41.15 7.43 24.77
CA ILE A 202 -39.99 8.24 25.13
C ILE A 202 -39.30 8.71 23.85
N GLU A 203 -39.24 10.03 23.66
CA GLU A 203 -38.55 10.65 22.53
C GLU A 203 -37.05 10.78 22.86
N ILE A 204 -36.20 10.16 22.05
CA ILE A 204 -34.74 10.27 22.15
C ILE A 204 -34.31 11.41 21.21
N GLU A 205 -33.63 12.43 21.75
CA GLU A 205 -33.00 13.45 20.90
C GLU A 205 -31.86 12.82 20.11
N GLU A 206 -32.09 12.57 18.83
CA GLU A 206 -31.03 12.11 17.94
C GLU A 206 -30.05 13.26 17.67
N SER A 207 -28.78 13.03 18.02
CA SER A 207 -27.72 13.92 17.59
C SER A 207 -27.64 13.84 16.06
N PRO A 208 -27.76 14.96 15.32
CA PRO A 208 -27.82 14.97 13.85
C PRO A 208 -26.58 14.39 13.16
N GLN A 209 -25.51 14.09 13.91
CA GLN A 209 -24.34 13.37 13.43
C GLN A 209 -24.55 11.86 13.24
N GLN A 210 -25.61 11.27 13.83
CA GLN A 210 -25.90 9.83 13.68
C GLN A 210 -26.83 9.50 12.49
N MET A 211 -27.57 10.47 11.95
CA MET A 211 -28.55 10.23 10.87
C MET A 211 -27.98 10.27 9.44
N ASN A 212 -26.73 10.73 9.22
CA ASN A 212 -26.10 10.63 7.90
C ASN A 212 -25.57 9.22 7.56
N GLY A 213 -26.06 8.19 8.25
CA GLY A 213 -25.90 6.78 7.90
C GLY A 213 -27.12 6.15 7.22
N SER A 214 -28.13 6.95 6.80
CA SER A 214 -29.36 6.44 6.18
C SER A 214 -29.25 6.11 4.67
N GLU A 215 -28.04 6.03 4.15
CA GLU A 215 -27.69 5.14 3.04
C GLU A 215 -26.42 4.44 3.50
N GLU A 216 -26.57 3.24 4.06
CA GLU A 216 -25.48 2.28 4.07
C GLU A 216 -25.09 2.10 2.59
N GLU A 217 -24.07 2.85 2.13
CA GLU A 217 -23.09 2.18 1.30
C GLU A 217 -22.74 0.93 2.11
N PRO A 218 -23.10 -0.29 1.63
CA PRO A 218 -22.61 -1.48 2.29
C PRO A 218 -21.11 -1.26 2.39
N LEU A 219 -20.50 -1.49 3.56
CA LEU A 219 -19.06 -1.38 3.76
C LEU A 219 -18.35 -2.11 2.60
N THR A 220 -18.10 -1.40 1.50
CA THR A 220 -17.51 -1.90 0.26
C THR A 220 -16.03 -2.16 0.49
N TYR A 221 -15.53 -1.78 1.67
CA TYR A 221 -14.32 -2.28 2.30
C TYR A 221 -14.28 -3.79 2.56
N LEU A 222 -15.41 -4.51 2.42
CA LEU A 222 -15.44 -5.99 2.44
C LEU A 222 -15.22 -6.63 1.05
N ASP A 223 -15.34 -5.89 -0.05
CA ASP A 223 -15.07 -6.42 -1.41
C ASP A 223 -13.57 -6.45 -1.76
N ASP A 224 -12.74 -5.76 -0.98
CA ASP A 224 -11.27 -5.92 -1.00
C ASP A 224 -10.78 -7.06 -0.09
N LEU A 225 -11.69 -7.82 0.55
CA LEU A 225 -11.35 -9.16 0.99
C LEU A 225 -11.10 -10.00 -0.27
N TYR A 226 -9.83 -10.05 -0.68
CA TYR A 226 -9.28 -11.15 -1.45
C TYR A 226 -10.02 -12.42 -1.03
N PRO A 227 -10.73 -13.11 -1.95
CA PRO A 227 -11.51 -14.25 -1.55
C PRO A 227 -10.55 -15.24 -0.90
N LEU A 228 -10.73 -15.52 0.40
CA LEU A 228 -9.89 -16.42 1.19
C LEU A 228 -9.80 -17.82 0.53
N SER A 229 -10.72 -18.14 -0.39
CA SER A 229 -10.64 -19.30 -1.26
C SER A 229 -9.45 -19.28 -2.24
N SER A 230 -8.97 -18.11 -2.69
CA SER A 230 -7.85 -18.00 -3.64
C SER A 230 -6.47 -18.20 -2.99
N LEU A 231 -6.28 -17.71 -1.75
CA LEU A 231 -5.06 -17.92 -0.97
C LEU A 231 -4.90 -19.38 -0.51
N SER A 232 -6.02 -20.06 -0.21
CA SER A 232 -6.00 -21.49 0.12
C SER A 232 -5.70 -22.39 -1.10
N ALA A 233 -6.06 -21.95 -2.31
CA ALA A 233 -5.79 -22.68 -3.55
C ALA A 233 -4.32 -22.53 -4.00
N HIS A 234 -3.71 -21.35 -3.82
CA HIS A 234 -2.30 -21.11 -4.15
C HIS A 234 -1.32 -21.77 -3.18
N LEU A 235 -1.69 -21.93 -1.90
CA LEU A 235 -0.82 -22.56 -0.90
C LEU A 235 -0.94 -24.09 -0.83
N ARG A 236 -1.85 -24.72 -1.59
CA ARG A 236 -2.01 -26.19 -1.62
C ARG A 236 -1.25 -26.90 -2.74
N ASN A 237 -0.68 -26.20 -3.73
CA ASN A 237 0.10 -26.84 -4.79
C ASN A 237 1.16 -25.90 -5.38
N PRO A 238 2.39 -25.83 -4.84
CA PRO A 238 3.45 -24.98 -5.38
C PRO A 238 4.20 -25.56 -6.61
N ILE A 239 3.80 -26.72 -7.16
CA ILE A 239 4.61 -27.44 -8.17
C ILE A 239 3.84 -27.81 -9.47
N GLY A 240 2.54 -27.53 -9.58
CA GLY A 240 1.72 -28.15 -10.64
C GLY A 240 1.50 -27.39 -11.96
N GLU A 241 1.16 -26.09 -11.94
CA GLU A 241 0.38 -25.52 -13.06
C GLU A 241 0.79 -24.10 -13.47
N VAL A 242 2.08 -23.89 -13.78
CA VAL A 242 2.53 -22.67 -14.50
C VAL A 242 2.42 -22.85 -16.03
N GLY A 243 1.90 -23.99 -16.51
CA GLY A 243 1.94 -24.35 -17.93
C GLY A 243 0.76 -23.92 -18.81
N THR A 244 -0.38 -23.48 -18.28
CA THR A 244 -1.63 -23.46 -19.06
C THR A 244 -2.21 -22.07 -19.38
N TRP A 245 -1.63 -20.99 -18.86
CA TRP A 245 -2.18 -19.64 -19.08
C TRP A 245 -1.54 -18.85 -20.23
N LEU A 246 -0.54 -19.41 -20.92
CA LEU A 246 0.18 -18.72 -22.01
C LEU A 246 -0.20 -19.17 -23.43
N SER A 247 -1.12 -20.11 -23.61
CA SER A 247 -1.43 -20.68 -24.95
C SER A 247 -2.55 -19.97 -25.71
N GLY A 248 -3.00 -18.79 -25.29
CA GLY A 248 -4.23 -18.15 -25.79
C GLY A 248 -4.08 -16.86 -26.60
N LEU A 249 -2.86 -16.43 -26.95
CA LEU A 249 -2.64 -15.24 -27.78
C LEU A 249 -2.01 -15.63 -29.12
N GLU A 250 -2.88 -16.08 -30.03
CA GLU A 250 -2.58 -16.10 -31.46
C GLU A 250 -2.46 -14.65 -31.96
N SER A 251 -1.25 -14.27 -32.36
CA SER A 251 -0.95 -12.99 -33.02
C SER A 251 -1.64 -12.93 -34.39
N PRO A 252 -2.41 -11.86 -34.71
CA PRO A 252 -2.77 -11.58 -36.09
C PRO A 252 -1.51 -11.13 -36.84
N GLY A 253 -1.25 -11.80 -37.97
CA GLY A 253 -0.12 -11.52 -38.85
C GLY A 253 -0.11 -10.10 -39.37
N VAL A 254 1.06 -9.47 -39.32
CA VAL A 254 1.36 -8.24 -40.04
C VAL A 254 2.53 -8.54 -40.96
N GLU A 255 2.19 -8.79 -42.22
CA GLU A 255 3.12 -8.76 -43.35
C GLU A 255 3.49 -7.31 -43.70
N GLY A 256 4.75 -7.10 -44.09
CA GLY A 256 5.14 -5.98 -44.96
C GLY A 256 6.06 -4.92 -44.36
N GLU A 257 7.38 -5.13 -44.52
CA GLU A 257 8.40 -4.21 -45.09
C GLU A 257 8.47 -2.69 -44.73
N PRO A 258 9.60 -1.98 -45.02
CA PRO A 258 10.99 -2.42 -45.16
C PRO A 258 12.01 -1.54 -44.39
N ALA A 259 13.26 -2.01 -44.47
CA ALA A 259 14.48 -1.48 -43.89
C ALA A 259 14.75 0.03 -44.09
N VAL A 260 15.10 0.70 -42.99
CA VAL A 260 15.86 1.97 -43.01
C VAL A 260 17.16 1.74 -42.24
N ARG A 261 18.28 1.76 -42.98
CA ARG A 261 19.64 1.79 -42.44
C ARG A 261 19.91 3.15 -41.78
N PRO A 262 20.54 3.23 -40.59
CA PRO A 262 21.21 4.44 -40.18
C PRO A 262 22.61 4.51 -40.78
N ASN A 263 22.86 5.69 -41.35
CA ASN A 263 24.06 6.07 -42.05
C ASN A 263 25.21 6.32 -41.08
N VAL A 264 26.41 5.98 -41.52
CA VAL A 264 27.69 6.19 -40.84
C VAL A 264 27.99 7.69 -40.80
N ALA A 265 28.17 8.27 -39.61
CA ALA A 265 28.86 9.54 -39.43
C ALA A 265 29.76 9.48 -38.19
N ARG A 266 31.02 9.19 -38.47
CA ARG A 266 32.17 9.23 -37.59
C ARG A 266 32.75 10.64 -37.69
N ALA A 267 32.74 11.44 -36.61
CA ALA A 267 33.56 12.64 -36.52
C ALA A 267 33.79 13.10 -35.08
N ALA A 268 35.07 13.26 -34.75
CA ALA A 268 35.66 14.14 -33.73
C ALA A 268 35.43 13.80 -32.24
N SER A 269 36.28 12.89 -31.75
CA SER A 269 36.87 13.00 -30.42
C SER A 269 38.07 13.94 -30.53
N ALA A 270 38.04 15.09 -29.85
CA ALA A 270 39.22 15.84 -29.40
C ALA A 270 38.75 16.99 -28.50
N ASP A 271 39.54 17.26 -27.45
CA ASP A 271 39.56 18.51 -26.67
C ASP A 271 38.51 18.69 -25.56
N ALA A 272 38.72 17.99 -24.43
CA ALA A 272 38.38 18.52 -23.11
C ALA A 272 39.20 17.84 -21.98
N ILE A 273 40.54 17.92 -22.03
CA ILE A 273 41.40 17.72 -20.85
C ILE A 273 42.44 18.85 -20.79
N ARG A 274 42.07 19.93 -20.11
CA ARG A 274 42.89 20.99 -19.51
C ARG A 274 41.98 21.60 -18.44
N GLU A 275 42.34 21.90 -17.20
CA GLU A 275 43.63 22.12 -16.56
C GLU A 275 43.30 22.51 -15.12
N ILE A 276 43.43 21.60 -14.15
CA ILE A 276 43.39 21.94 -12.71
C ILE A 276 44.42 21.10 -11.97
N LYS A 277 45.70 21.49 -12.06
CA LYS A 277 46.73 21.20 -11.06
C LYS A 277 47.83 22.25 -11.15
N SER A 278 47.69 23.34 -10.41
CA SER A 278 48.81 24.20 -10.02
C SER A 278 48.36 25.21 -8.95
N LYS A 279 48.12 24.73 -7.73
CA LYS A 279 48.30 25.51 -6.50
C LYS A 279 48.57 24.48 -5.40
N ASP A 280 49.85 24.20 -5.21
CA ASP A 280 50.46 23.74 -3.96
C ASP A 280 51.95 23.53 -4.25
N ASN A 281 52.69 24.64 -4.30
CA ASN A 281 54.07 24.76 -3.83
C ASN A 281 54.57 26.20 -4.00
N GLU A 282 55.00 26.77 -2.86
CA GLU A 282 55.69 28.05 -2.61
C GLU A 282 54.88 29.35 -2.72
#